data_AF-A0A182N591-F1
#
_entry.id   AF-A0A182N591-F1
#
_cell.length_a   1.000
_cell.length_b   1.000
_cell.length_c   1.000
_cell.angle_alpha   90.00
_cell.angle_beta   90.00
_cell.angle_gamma   90.00
#
_symmetry.space_group_name_H-M   'P 1'
#
loop_
_entity.id
_entity.type
_entity.pdbx_description
1 polymer ?
#
loop_
_entity_poly.entity_id
_entity_poly.type
_entity_poly.pdbx_seq_one_letter_code
_entity_poly.pdbx_strand_id
1 'polypeptide(L)'
;MASDKKTTFLTNELPRRILLHSPELDSEGKFSDVKLSTPDHLDGFMSTIHRLSFAYESKDGSDARTLNLMVKVMKGSDEFRETSMAKTQFTNEIYIYTNVLPVFKQLLDCSGICADWCPKVLYGEAGHFPTYSDQYETILVLEDISPMGYRAGPRLDLEEDHLRLMARNIASFHACTYAMRIRKDPRLPKLIEGITPLEYICGDKTFTSYDVLFKLGSDRLYQYLDAHPEQLDTDDFKQDIKLLRQRYGVTPIKLMQNLIRRDDVYSVILHGDYNRNNVLFQLDTDGKPIALKMFDFQENRYATPVIDLTFFMYMSMTAELRDRLWDSLVQEYHTTLIDSLVAILRVPKEDASLAPYRYEQFMEHFKQHAVYGVIITLHFLPWMMCPEEECEQLSYHFARDVHSKELAHWTLNGSQLDDLIDGIIPLDFIVGDKTFASYDVLYTLGAERLYQYLDAHPEELNTERFKKDITNLRQRYGVQTIRLMQELIRRDDVFSVIVHGDYNRNNVLFQLDAINKPIAQKMFDFQETRCATPAIDLACFLYICMSEELRERCWDALVEEYHTTLFDSLVVLLKTSKDDPLLDSYRFKSFMEHFKRHALYRVI
;
A
#
# COMPACT_ATOMS: atom_id res chain seq x y z
N MET A 1 21.04 5.30 38.21
CA MET A 1 19.65 5.19 38.71
C MET A 1 18.69 4.67 37.64
N ALA A 2 18.65 5.23 36.41
CA ALA A 2 17.74 4.75 35.36
C ALA A 2 18.04 3.33 34.80
N SER A 3 19.33 2.98 34.60
CA SER A 3 19.74 1.62 34.14
C SER A 3 19.36 0.52 35.15
N ASP A 4 19.44 0.84 36.44
CA ASP A 4 19.08 -0.06 37.55
C ASP A 4 17.56 -0.30 37.60
N LYS A 5 16.76 0.74 37.33
CA LYS A 5 15.29 0.69 37.26
C LYS A 5 14.79 -0.22 36.13
N LYS A 6 15.30 -0.05 34.90
CA LYS A 6 14.95 -0.90 33.75
C LYS A 6 15.29 -2.36 33.98
N THR A 7 16.53 -2.63 34.44
CA THR A 7 16.98 -3.98 34.73
C THR A 7 16.12 -4.64 35.81
N THR A 8 15.83 -3.93 36.90
CA THR A 8 14.98 -4.41 38.00
C THR A 8 13.57 -4.76 37.52
N PHE A 9 12.97 -3.92 36.68
CA PHE A 9 11.65 -4.22 36.10
C PHE A 9 11.70 -5.50 35.25
N LEU A 10 12.68 -5.61 34.34
CA LEU A 10 12.80 -6.74 33.43
C LEU A 10 13.07 -8.06 34.15
N THR A 11 13.77 -8.03 35.30
CA THR A 11 14.11 -9.26 36.05
C THR A 11 13.12 -9.61 37.16
N ASN A 12 12.36 -8.66 37.71
CA ASN A 12 11.47 -8.92 38.85
C ASN A 12 9.98 -8.74 38.53
N GLU A 13 9.63 -7.70 37.77
CA GLU A 13 8.23 -7.36 37.50
C GLU A 13 7.72 -8.02 36.21
N LEU A 14 8.51 -7.98 35.14
CA LEU A 14 8.13 -8.55 33.85
C LEU A 14 7.82 -10.06 33.91
N PRO A 15 8.61 -10.92 34.60
CA PRO A 15 8.25 -12.33 34.76
C PRO A 15 6.87 -12.52 35.39
N ARG A 16 6.51 -11.73 36.42
CA ARG A 16 5.16 -11.78 37.03
C ARG A 16 4.08 -11.38 36.03
N ARG A 17 4.31 -10.32 35.26
CA ARG A 17 3.37 -9.87 34.21
C ARG A 17 3.18 -10.95 33.15
N ILE A 18 4.24 -11.64 32.75
CA ILE A 18 4.19 -12.78 31.82
C ILE A 18 3.29 -13.89 32.39
N LEU A 19 3.47 -14.30 33.65
CA LEU A 19 2.62 -15.31 34.29
C LEU A 19 1.15 -14.89 34.36
N LEU A 20 0.87 -13.60 34.61
CA LEU A 20 -0.48 -13.07 34.71
C LEU A 20 -1.23 -13.01 33.37
N HIS A 21 -0.52 -12.77 32.26
CA HIS A 21 -1.15 -12.50 30.95
C HIS A 21 -1.04 -13.67 29.97
N SER A 22 -0.24 -14.69 30.27
CA SER A 22 -0.10 -15.87 29.42
C SER A 22 -1.11 -16.96 29.84
N PRO A 23 -2.12 -17.30 29.01
CA PRO A 23 -3.19 -18.22 29.41
C PRO A 23 -2.76 -19.65 29.75
N GLU A 24 -1.56 -20.04 29.34
CA GLU A 24 -0.97 -21.36 29.59
C GLU A 24 -0.10 -21.43 30.85
N LEU A 25 0.20 -20.29 31.45
CA LEU A 25 0.99 -20.22 32.67
C LEU A 25 0.05 -19.98 33.83
N ASP A 26 0.27 -20.70 34.91
CA ASP A 26 -0.38 -20.41 36.18
C ASP A 26 0.04 -19.03 36.70
N SER A 27 -0.93 -18.13 36.81
CA SER A 27 -0.75 -16.77 37.34
C SER A 27 -0.23 -16.73 38.79
N GLU A 28 -0.43 -17.81 39.56
CA GLU A 28 0.10 -17.97 40.93
C GLU A 28 1.39 -18.81 40.97
N GLY A 29 1.94 -19.17 39.82
CA GLY A 29 3.21 -19.87 39.68
C GLY A 29 4.41 -19.06 40.18
N LYS A 30 5.51 -19.75 40.44
CA LYS A 30 6.76 -19.16 40.91
C LYS A 30 7.78 -19.08 39.78
N PHE A 31 8.69 -18.13 39.89
CA PHE A 31 9.86 -18.05 39.03
C PHE A 31 11.14 -17.87 39.84
N SER A 32 12.24 -18.44 39.37
CA SER A 32 13.58 -18.33 39.95
C SER A 32 14.65 -18.25 38.84
N ASP A 33 15.90 -18.07 39.26
CA ASP A 33 17.08 -18.14 38.37
C ASP A 33 17.01 -17.20 37.15
N VAL A 34 16.48 -16.00 37.37
CA VAL A 34 16.28 -15.02 36.31
C VAL A 34 17.62 -14.55 35.75
N LYS A 35 17.78 -14.69 34.44
CA LYS A 35 18.94 -14.24 33.68
C LYS A 35 18.49 -13.26 32.61
N LEU A 36 19.13 -12.11 32.56
CA LEU A 36 18.92 -11.09 31.55
C LEU A 36 20.25 -10.79 30.85
N SER A 37 20.22 -10.76 29.53
CA SER A 37 21.36 -10.33 28.71
C SER A 37 20.88 -9.52 27.51
N THR A 38 21.72 -8.62 27.02
CA THR A 38 21.46 -7.83 25.80
C THR A 38 22.58 -8.13 24.82
N PRO A 39 22.38 -9.04 23.86
CA PRO A 39 23.42 -9.38 22.89
C PRO A 39 23.68 -8.19 21.96
N ASP A 40 24.95 -7.84 21.73
CA ASP A 40 25.32 -6.66 20.91
C ASP A 40 24.73 -6.72 19.49
N HIS A 41 24.67 -7.91 18.88
CA HIS A 41 24.08 -8.12 17.54
C HIS A 41 22.55 -7.95 17.49
N LEU A 42 21.88 -7.85 18.65
CA LEU A 42 20.44 -7.63 18.75
C LEU A 42 20.10 -6.24 19.32
N ASP A 43 21.10 -5.39 19.55
CA ASP A 43 20.90 -3.97 19.86
C ASP A 43 20.79 -3.17 18.56
N GLY A 44 19.59 -3.21 17.97
CA GLY A 44 19.31 -2.57 16.69
C GLY A 44 19.21 -1.04 16.76
N PHE A 45 18.93 -0.44 15.59
CA PHE A 45 18.76 1.01 15.45
C PHE A 45 17.51 1.52 16.20
N MET A 46 16.38 0.81 16.07
CA MET A 46 15.08 1.25 16.61
C MET A 46 14.67 0.59 17.93
N SER A 47 15.18 -0.61 18.19
CA SER A 47 14.83 -1.40 19.38
C SER A 47 16.06 -1.93 20.09
N THR A 48 15.90 -2.17 21.39
CA THR A 48 16.80 -3.03 22.15
C THR A 48 16.09 -4.36 22.40
N ILE A 49 16.77 -5.46 22.09
CA ILE A 49 16.24 -6.81 22.30
C ILE A 49 17.05 -7.50 23.40
N HIS A 50 16.36 -7.85 24.48
CA HIS A 50 16.94 -8.61 25.59
C HIS A 50 16.61 -10.09 25.48
N ARG A 51 17.56 -10.95 25.86
CA ARG A 51 17.32 -12.36 26.17
C ARG A 51 17.01 -12.48 27.65
N LEU A 52 15.78 -12.89 27.97
CA LEU A 52 15.30 -13.17 29.32
C LEU A 52 15.08 -14.67 29.47
N SER A 53 15.66 -15.27 30.51
CA SER A 53 15.41 -16.67 30.86
C SER A 53 15.13 -16.80 32.35
N PHE A 54 14.19 -17.65 32.73
CA PHE A 54 13.91 -17.97 34.14
C PHE A 54 13.31 -19.36 34.27
N ALA A 55 13.55 -20.01 35.41
CA ALA A 55 12.87 -21.24 35.78
C ALA A 55 11.44 -20.90 36.25
N TYR A 56 10.45 -21.63 35.76
CA TYR A 56 9.04 -21.50 36.09
C TYR A 56 8.53 -22.80 36.72
N GLU A 57 7.67 -22.67 37.73
CA GLU A 57 6.95 -23.78 38.36
C GLU A 57 5.50 -23.34 38.65
N SER A 58 4.50 -24.11 38.21
CA SER A 58 3.09 -23.88 38.55
C SER A 58 2.84 -24.05 40.05
N LYS A 59 1.75 -23.47 40.58
CA LYS A 59 1.46 -23.54 42.02
C LYS A 59 1.27 -24.97 42.52
N ASP A 60 0.70 -25.83 41.69
CA ASP A 60 0.46 -27.25 41.96
C ASP A 60 1.66 -28.15 41.63
N GLY A 61 2.74 -27.59 41.07
CA GLY A 61 3.95 -28.32 40.66
C GLY A 61 3.76 -29.23 39.44
N SER A 62 2.65 -29.11 38.70
CA SER A 62 2.36 -29.94 37.53
C SER A 62 3.12 -29.52 36.26
N ASP A 63 3.48 -28.23 36.13
CA ASP A 63 4.34 -27.71 35.07
C ASP A 63 5.58 -27.06 35.68
N ALA A 64 6.75 -27.54 35.27
CA ALA A 64 8.04 -26.98 35.67
C ALA A 64 8.99 -26.98 34.47
N ARG A 65 9.44 -25.79 34.05
CA ARG A 65 10.28 -25.63 32.86
C ARG A 65 11.05 -24.32 32.89
N THR A 66 12.12 -24.24 32.10
CA THR A 66 12.81 -22.98 31.84
C THR A 66 12.17 -22.29 30.65
N LEU A 67 11.73 -21.04 30.84
CA LEU A 67 11.28 -20.18 29.75
C LEU A 67 12.48 -19.42 29.18
N ASN A 68 12.63 -19.43 27.86
CA ASN A 68 13.64 -18.65 27.13
C ASN A 68 12.90 -17.67 26.23
N LEU A 69 13.13 -16.38 26.43
CA LEU A 69 12.28 -15.32 25.91
C LEU A 69 13.12 -14.20 25.30
N MET A 70 12.55 -13.58 24.28
CA MET A 70 13.04 -12.37 23.62
C MET A 70 12.16 -11.19 24.03
N VAL A 71 12.74 -10.18 24.67
CA VAL A 71 12.03 -8.98 25.11
C VAL A 71 12.46 -7.80 24.24
N LYS A 72 11.54 -7.29 23.43
CA LYS A 72 11.76 -6.16 22.53
C LYS A 72 11.15 -4.89 23.12
N VAL A 73 11.96 -3.83 23.20
CA VAL A 73 11.59 -2.51 23.74
C VAL A 73 12.09 -1.39 22.82
N MET A 74 11.41 -0.24 22.82
CA MET A 74 11.84 0.93 22.03
C MET A 74 13.15 1.53 22.53
N LYS A 75 13.98 2.03 21.62
CA LYS A 75 15.22 2.77 21.91
C LYS A 75 15.01 4.29 21.73
N GLY A 76 15.98 5.08 22.20
CA GLY A 76 16.06 6.53 21.93
C GLY A 76 15.23 7.43 22.85
N SER A 77 15.38 8.74 22.64
CA SER A 77 14.60 9.80 23.30
C SER A 77 13.17 9.87 22.75
N ASP A 78 12.28 10.61 23.43
CA ASP A 78 10.91 10.84 22.91
C ASP A 78 10.92 11.51 21.53
N GLU A 79 11.82 12.48 21.32
CA GLU A 79 12.01 13.14 20.02
C GLU A 79 12.43 12.16 18.92
N PHE A 80 13.36 11.25 19.21
CA PHE A 80 13.75 10.19 18.26
C PHE A 80 12.58 9.24 17.96
N ARG A 81 11.81 8.85 18.99
CA ARG A 81 10.65 7.96 18.84
C ARG A 81 9.49 8.60 18.08
N GLU A 82 9.32 9.92 18.17
CA GLU A 82 8.34 10.67 17.39
C GLU A 82 8.77 10.79 15.92
N THR A 83 10.01 11.20 15.68
CA THR A 83 10.56 11.38 14.33
C THR A 83 10.72 10.08 13.56
N SER A 84 10.86 8.93 14.24
CA SER A 84 10.94 7.60 13.63
C SER A 84 9.60 6.85 13.59
N MET A 85 8.52 7.41 14.13
CA MET A 85 7.22 6.74 14.33
C MET A 85 7.27 5.46 15.18
N ALA A 86 8.32 5.27 15.99
CA ALA A 86 8.51 4.07 16.80
C ALA A 86 7.28 3.75 17.67
N LYS A 87 6.62 4.77 18.24
CA LYS A 87 5.39 4.57 19.01
C LYS A 87 4.31 3.87 18.18
N THR A 88 4.08 4.31 16.94
CA THR A 88 3.06 3.76 16.04
C THR A 88 3.45 2.36 15.60
N GLN A 89 4.66 2.17 15.10
CA GLN A 89 5.16 0.89 14.60
C GLN A 89 5.09 -0.22 15.66
N PHE A 90 5.60 0.03 16.87
CA PHE A 90 5.64 -0.99 17.92
C PHE A 90 4.24 -1.25 18.52
N THR A 91 3.38 -0.24 18.56
CA THR A 91 1.98 -0.43 18.99
C THR A 91 1.22 -1.29 17.98
N ASN A 92 1.39 -1.02 16.68
CA ASN A 92 0.80 -1.84 15.64
C ASN A 92 1.38 -3.27 15.65
N GLU A 93 2.69 -3.44 15.87
CA GLU A 93 3.32 -4.77 16.00
C GLU A 93 2.66 -5.59 17.13
N ILE A 94 2.54 -5.01 18.33
CA ILE A 94 1.83 -5.64 19.46
C ILE A 94 0.38 -5.95 19.08
N TYR A 95 -0.29 -5.05 18.37
CA TYR A 95 -1.68 -5.24 17.95
C TYR A 95 -1.85 -6.45 17.03
N ILE A 96 -0.95 -6.68 16.06
CA ILE A 96 -0.99 -7.86 15.20
C ILE A 96 -0.94 -9.14 16.04
N TYR A 97 0.01 -9.21 16.98
CA TYR A 97 0.20 -10.37 17.84
C TYR A 97 -0.99 -10.62 18.78
N THR A 98 -1.56 -9.57 19.35
CA THR A 98 -2.55 -9.68 20.43
C THR A 98 -4.00 -9.68 19.94
N ASN A 99 -4.28 -9.16 18.73
CA ASN A 99 -5.64 -9.00 18.22
C ASN A 99 -5.86 -9.68 16.85
N VAL A 100 -4.94 -9.53 15.89
CA VAL A 100 -5.11 -10.08 14.52
C VAL A 100 -4.85 -11.58 14.48
N LEU A 101 -3.66 -12.01 14.93
CA LEU A 101 -3.28 -13.44 14.87
C LEU A 101 -4.26 -14.36 15.61
N PRO A 102 -4.80 -14.02 16.80
CA PRO A 102 -5.82 -14.84 17.44
C PRO A 102 -7.08 -15.03 16.59
N VAL A 103 -7.55 -13.97 15.92
CA VAL A 103 -8.73 -14.06 15.04
C VAL A 103 -8.43 -14.89 13.79
N PHE A 104 -7.24 -14.75 13.21
CA PHE A 104 -6.83 -15.57 12.05
C PHE A 104 -6.71 -17.04 12.43
N LYS A 105 -6.13 -17.36 13.60
CA LYS A 105 -6.06 -18.73 14.13
C LYS A 105 -7.47 -19.33 14.25
N GLN A 106 -8.41 -18.61 14.87
CA GLN A 106 -9.81 -19.05 14.97
C GLN A 106 -10.48 -19.25 13.61
N LEU A 107 -10.17 -18.41 12.62
CA LEU A 107 -10.72 -18.53 11.27
C LEU A 107 -10.25 -19.80 10.56
N LEU A 108 -9.02 -20.24 10.87
CA LEU A 108 -8.41 -21.45 10.32
C LEU A 108 -8.81 -22.72 11.06
N ASP A 109 -9.55 -22.61 12.18
CA ASP A 109 -10.11 -23.76 12.87
C ASP A 109 -10.92 -24.61 11.89
N CYS A 110 -10.58 -25.90 11.80
CA CYS A 110 -11.21 -26.86 10.89
C CYS A 110 -11.02 -26.58 9.39
N SER A 111 -10.03 -25.78 8.99
CA SER A 111 -9.59 -25.64 7.58
C SER A 111 -8.52 -26.65 7.17
N GLY A 112 -7.81 -27.22 8.15
CA GLY A 112 -6.63 -28.08 7.91
C GLY A 112 -5.33 -27.30 7.66
N ILE A 113 -5.38 -25.96 7.62
CA ILE A 113 -4.21 -25.09 7.49
C ILE A 113 -3.58 -24.87 8.86
N CYS A 114 -2.26 -25.05 8.96
CA CYS A 114 -1.52 -24.80 10.19
C CYS A 114 -1.22 -23.29 10.35
N ALA A 115 -1.86 -22.65 11.33
CA ALA A 115 -1.72 -21.22 11.63
C ALA A 115 -0.49 -20.91 12.51
N ASP A 116 0.64 -21.54 12.18
CA ASP A 116 1.86 -21.52 13.01
C ASP A 116 2.92 -20.59 12.44
N TRP A 117 2.52 -19.35 12.15
CA TRP A 117 3.34 -18.39 11.40
C TRP A 117 4.36 -17.62 12.23
N CYS A 118 4.18 -17.48 13.54
CA CYS A 118 5.01 -16.59 14.36
C CYS A 118 5.47 -17.31 15.63
N PRO A 119 6.58 -16.84 16.26
CA PRO A 119 6.91 -17.24 17.62
C PRO A 119 5.74 -16.95 18.57
N LYS A 120 5.68 -17.71 19.65
CA LYS A 120 4.64 -17.51 20.65
C LYS A 120 4.81 -16.17 21.35
N VAL A 121 3.72 -15.46 21.57
CA VAL A 121 3.68 -14.20 22.32
C VAL A 121 3.24 -14.50 23.74
N LEU A 122 4.06 -14.10 24.70
CA LEU A 122 3.78 -14.32 26.12
C LEU A 122 3.29 -13.05 26.82
N TYR A 123 3.69 -11.88 26.29
CA TYR A 123 3.26 -10.58 26.80
C TYR A 123 3.44 -9.52 25.72
N GLY A 124 2.52 -8.55 25.66
CA GLY A 124 2.56 -7.45 24.71
C GLY A 124 1.71 -6.31 25.21
N GLU A 125 2.34 -5.21 25.63
CA GLU A 125 1.62 -4.05 26.15
C GLU A 125 2.33 -2.74 25.76
N ALA A 126 1.52 -1.70 25.53
CA ALA A 126 2.00 -0.35 25.22
C ALA A 126 1.35 0.64 26.22
N GLY A 127 2.16 1.45 26.89
CA GLY A 127 1.67 2.29 27.97
C GLY A 127 2.77 2.99 28.77
N HIS A 128 2.37 3.59 29.90
CA HIS A 128 3.31 4.13 30.87
C HIS A 128 3.62 3.08 31.93
N PHE A 129 4.90 2.80 32.13
CA PHE A 129 5.39 1.84 33.12
C PHE A 129 6.28 2.57 34.13
N PRO A 130 5.72 3.23 35.17
CA PRO A 130 6.48 4.09 36.08
C PRO A 130 7.60 3.37 36.84
N THR A 131 7.59 2.03 36.90
CA THR A 131 8.65 1.20 37.49
C THR A 131 9.75 0.82 36.49
N TYR A 132 9.56 1.05 35.19
CA TYR A 132 10.53 0.83 34.11
C TYR A 132 11.15 2.15 33.61
N SER A 133 10.33 3.10 33.16
CA SER A 133 10.75 4.44 32.70
C SER A 133 9.63 5.47 32.84
N ASP A 134 9.98 6.75 32.71
CA ASP A 134 9.01 7.85 32.78
C ASP A 134 8.40 8.17 31.39
N GLN A 135 8.90 7.53 30.33
CA GLN A 135 8.43 7.67 28.95
C GLN A 135 7.24 6.74 28.67
N TYR A 136 6.57 6.95 27.54
CA TYR A 136 5.67 5.94 26.97
C TYR A 136 6.51 4.79 26.37
N GLU A 137 6.17 3.56 26.69
CA GLU A 137 6.94 2.37 26.29
C GLU A 137 6.06 1.31 25.65
N THR A 138 6.71 0.44 24.90
CA THR A 138 6.16 -0.80 24.39
C THR A 138 7.04 -1.94 24.88
N ILE A 139 6.41 -3.03 25.32
CA ILE A 139 7.11 -4.22 25.79
C ILE A 139 6.45 -5.41 25.10
N LEU A 140 7.20 -6.04 24.20
CA LEU A 140 6.80 -7.26 23.51
C LEU A 140 7.71 -8.42 23.95
N VAL A 141 7.10 -9.51 24.40
CA VAL A 141 7.80 -10.72 24.86
C VAL A 141 7.40 -11.88 23.97
N LEU A 142 8.37 -12.38 23.23
CA LEU A 142 8.25 -13.53 22.35
C LEU A 142 9.03 -14.72 22.94
N GLU A 143 8.62 -15.93 22.60
CA GLU A 143 9.41 -17.14 22.84
C GLU A 143 10.71 -17.11 22.02
N ASP A 144 11.84 -17.43 22.65
CA ASP A 144 13.09 -17.69 21.94
C ASP A 144 13.02 -19.09 21.31
N ILE A 145 12.81 -19.11 20.00
CA ILE A 145 12.69 -20.34 19.21
C ILE A 145 14.03 -20.82 18.64
N SER A 146 15.14 -20.14 18.94
CA SER A 146 16.48 -20.59 18.54
C SER A 146 16.80 -22.02 19.01
N PRO A 147 16.45 -22.44 20.25
CA PRO A 147 16.64 -23.81 20.71
C PRO A 147 15.83 -24.87 19.93
N MET A 148 14.78 -24.46 19.21
CA MET A 148 13.98 -25.35 18.36
C MET A 148 14.59 -25.55 16.95
N GLY A 149 15.80 -25.04 16.73
CA GLY A 149 16.52 -25.15 15.45
C GLY A 149 16.15 -24.08 14.44
N TYR A 150 15.36 -23.07 14.83
CA TYR A 150 15.08 -21.92 13.98
C TYR A 150 16.28 -20.97 13.93
N ARG A 151 16.65 -20.55 12.73
CA ARG A 151 17.76 -19.63 12.49
C ARG A 151 17.46 -18.69 11.34
N ALA A 152 18.11 -17.53 11.33
CA ALA A 152 18.03 -16.63 10.18
C ALA A 152 18.60 -17.32 8.93
N GLY A 153 18.04 -16.99 7.76
CA GLY A 153 18.57 -17.46 6.48
C GLY A 153 19.97 -16.88 6.18
N PRO A 154 20.67 -17.40 5.16
CA PRO A 154 21.93 -16.85 4.69
C PRO A 154 21.85 -15.33 4.39
N ARG A 155 22.99 -14.62 4.57
CA ARG A 155 23.02 -13.14 4.63
C ARG A 155 22.81 -12.44 3.28
N LEU A 156 23.17 -13.07 2.17
CA LEU A 156 23.13 -12.42 0.85
C LEU A 156 21.94 -12.92 0.04
N ASP A 157 21.81 -14.23 -0.19
CA ASP A 157 20.76 -14.76 -1.06
C ASP A 157 20.03 -15.95 -0.45
N LEU A 158 18.70 -15.94 -0.58
CA LEU A 158 17.87 -17.08 -0.23
C LEU A 158 17.80 -18.06 -1.41
N GLU A 159 17.97 -19.35 -1.11
CA GLU A 159 17.76 -20.40 -2.09
C GLU A 159 16.27 -20.57 -2.43
N GLU A 160 15.98 -21.19 -3.57
CA GLU A 160 14.63 -21.42 -4.08
C GLU A 160 13.67 -22.02 -3.03
N ASP A 161 14.12 -23.00 -2.25
CA ASP A 161 13.30 -23.65 -1.22
C ASP A 161 12.87 -22.66 -0.11
N HIS A 162 13.73 -21.71 0.26
CA HIS A 162 13.39 -20.66 1.23
C HIS A 162 12.32 -19.72 0.67
N LEU A 163 12.52 -19.27 -0.57
CA LEU A 163 11.63 -18.35 -1.27
C LEU A 163 10.23 -18.94 -1.44
N ARG A 164 10.14 -20.21 -1.89
CA ARG A 164 8.87 -20.93 -2.00
C ARG A 164 8.17 -21.08 -0.65
N LEU A 165 8.93 -21.35 0.42
CA LEU A 165 8.37 -21.44 1.77
C LEU A 165 7.83 -20.08 2.25
N MET A 166 8.53 -18.99 1.95
CA MET A 166 8.05 -17.63 2.22
C MET A 166 6.74 -17.33 1.49
N ALA A 167 6.70 -17.57 0.17
CA ALA A 167 5.51 -17.36 -0.67
C ALA A 167 4.28 -18.11 -0.13
N ARG A 168 4.44 -19.39 0.24
CA ARG A 168 3.35 -20.20 0.82
C ARG A 168 2.86 -19.67 2.17
N ASN A 169 3.78 -19.29 3.07
CA ASN A 169 3.43 -18.79 4.39
C ASN A 169 2.63 -17.49 4.30
N ILE A 170 3.14 -16.50 3.57
CA ILE A 170 2.49 -15.19 3.46
C ILE A 170 1.17 -15.27 2.68
N ALA A 171 1.04 -16.18 1.69
CA ALA A 171 -0.22 -16.42 0.99
C ALA A 171 -1.35 -16.88 1.93
N SER A 172 -1.07 -17.86 2.80
CA SER A 172 -2.05 -18.36 3.76
C SER A 172 -2.43 -17.31 4.81
N PHE A 173 -1.49 -16.44 5.19
CA PHE A 173 -1.74 -15.30 6.08
C PHE A 173 -2.67 -14.27 5.41
N HIS A 174 -2.38 -13.86 4.18
CA HIS A 174 -3.22 -12.94 3.40
C HIS A 174 -4.63 -13.50 3.14
N ALA A 175 -4.74 -14.81 2.90
CA ALA A 175 -6.02 -15.49 2.66
C ALA A 175 -7.04 -15.27 3.79
N CYS A 176 -6.57 -15.10 5.04
CA CYS A 176 -7.45 -14.85 6.18
C CYS A 176 -8.24 -13.55 6.02
N THR A 177 -7.58 -12.47 5.59
CA THR A 177 -8.26 -11.18 5.39
C THR A 177 -9.29 -11.27 4.26
N TYR A 178 -8.94 -11.91 3.14
CA TYR A 178 -9.86 -12.13 2.03
C TYR A 178 -11.05 -13.01 2.41
N ALA A 179 -10.83 -14.11 3.12
CA ALA A 179 -11.91 -14.97 3.57
C ALA A 179 -12.87 -14.25 4.53
N MET A 180 -12.35 -13.43 5.44
CA MET A 180 -13.18 -12.59 6.31
C MET A 180 -13.99 -11.57 5.51
N ARG A 181 -13.40 -10.95 4.47
CA ARG A 181 -14.11 -10.03 3.57
C ARG A 181 -15.25 -10.71 2.82
N ILE A 182 -14.97 -11.86 2.19
CA ILE A 182 -15.97 -12.64 1.45
C ILE A 182 -17.13 -13.05 2.37
N ARG A 183 -16.82 -13.47 3.60
CA ARG A 183 -17.81 -13.81 4.64
C ARG A 183 -18.55 -12.61 5.22
N LYS A 184 -18.11 -11.38 4.93
CA LYS A 184 -18.57 -10.15 5.59
C LYS A 184 -18.44 -10.26 7.12
N ASP A 185 -17.33 -10.81 7.59
CA ASP A 185 -17.06 -11.00 9.01
C ASP A 185 -17.02 -9.64 9.73
N PRO A 186 -17.89 -9.39 10.72
CA PRO A 186 -17.98 -8.10 11.40
C PRO A 186 -16.73 -7.77 12.26
N ARG A 187 -15.83 -8.74 12.46
CA ARG A 187 -14.54 -8.51 13.15
C ARG A 187 -13.53 -7.80 12.25
N LEU A 188 -13.60 -7.98 10.93
CA LEU A 188 -12.59 -7.45 10.01
C LEU A 188 -12.45 -5.91 10.08
N PRO A 189 -13.54 -5.11 10.06
CA PRO A 189 -13.43 -3.66 10.21
C PRO A 189 -12.71 -3.25 11.50
N LYS A 190 -13.00 -3.92 12.62
CA LYS A 190 -12.37 -3.65 13.92
C LYS A 190 -10.86 -3.95 13.90
N LEU A 191 -10.46 -5.04 13.25
CA LEU A 191 -9.04 -5.37 13.07
C LEU A 191 -8.32 -4.31 12.24
N ILE A 192 -8.95 -3.81 11.17
CA ILE A 192 -8.38 -2.76 10.32
C ILE A 192 -8.28 -1.43 11.06
N GLU A 193 -9.33 -1.05 11.81
CA GLU A 193 -9.38 0.19 12.60
C GLU A 193 -8.34 0.23 13.72
N GLY A 194 -7.97 -0.94 14.27
CA GLY A 194 -6.93 -1.02 15.29
C GLY A 194 -5.50 -0.88 14.76
N ILE A 195 -5.30 -0.97 13.45
CA ILE A 195 -4.00 -0.74 12.81
C ILE A 195 -3.89 0.74 12.45
N THR A 196 -2.99 1.47 13.12
CA THR A 196 -2.76 2.88 12.83
C THR A 196 -2.07 3.01 11.47
N PRO A 197 -2.61 3.79 10.52
CA PRO A 197 -2.00 3.95 9.19
C PRO A 197 -0.58 4.52 9.26
N LEU A 198 0.35 3.90 8.53
CA LEU A 198 1.72 4.39 8.34
C LEU A 198 1.83 5.19 7.03
N GLU A 199 1.04 6.24 6.87
CA GLU A 199 1.04 7.03 5.64
C GLU A 199 2.39 7.72 5.40
N TYR A 200 2.86 7.73 4.15
CA TYR A 200 4.04 8.50 3.76
C TYR A 200 3.74 10.01 3.70
N ILE A 201 2.48 10.37 3.47
CA ILE A 201 2.01 11.75 3.37
C ILE A 201 0.77 11.92 4.27
N CYS A 202 0.85 12.83 5.24
CA CYS A 202 -0.27 13.19 6.12
C CYS A 202 -0.56 14.69 6.02
N GLY A 203 -1.62 15.03 5.29
CA GLY A 203 -1.95 16.43 4.96
C GLY A 203 -0.82 17.08 4.14
N ASP A 204 -0.32 18.23 4.60
CA ASP A 204 0.79 18.95 3.96
C ASP A 204 2.18 18.45 4.43
N LYS A 205 2.24 17.44 5.32
CA LYS A 205 3.49 16.91 5.86
C LYS A 205 3.87 15.61 5.14
N THR A 206 5.08 15.56 4.62
CA THR A 206 5.73 14.32 4.20
C THR A 206 6.57 13.78 5.34
N PHE A 207 6.75 12.46 5.39
CA PHE A 207 7.75 11.89 6.27
C PHE A 207 9.13 12.17 5.70
N THR A 208 9.82 13.16 6.27
CA THR A 208 11.00 13.79 5.68
C THR A 208 12.09 12.79 5.28
N SER A 209 12.33 11.76 6.09
CA SER A 209 13.35 10.76 5.77
C SER A 209 12.96 9.90 4.57
N TYR A 210 11.75 9.34 4.52
CA TYR A 210 11.28 8.57 3.35
C TYR A 210 11.24 9.43 2.08
N ASP A 211 10.84 10.69 2.18
CA ASP A 211 10.77 11.59 1.02
C ASP A 211 12.15 11.77 0.37
N VAL A 212 13.16 12.06 1.20
CA VAL A 212 14.55 12.20 0.74
C VAL A 212 15.09 10.87 0.21
N LEU A 213 14.88 9.77 0.92
CA LEU A 213 15.40 8.47 0.53
C LEU A 213 14.80 7.97 -0.78
N PHE A 214 13.48 8.10 -0.96
CA PHE A 214 12.83 7.77 -2.23
C PHE A 214 13.29 8.68 -3.37
N LYS A 215 13.57 9.96 -3.08
CA LYS A 215 14.12 10.89 -4.06
C LYS A 215 15.52 10.48 -4.51
N LEU A 216 16.42 10.19 -3.57
CA LEU A 216 17.78 9.75 -3.88
C LEU A 216 17.79 8.43 -4.65
N GLY A 217 16.99 7.44 -4.22
CA GLY A 217 16.86 6.17 -4.94
C GLY A 217 16.30 6.33 -6.36
N SER A 218 15.29 7.18 -6.53
CA SER A 218 14.73 7.48 -7.86
C SER A 218 15.73 8.23 -8.75
N ASP A 219 16.43 9.24 -8.22
CA ASP A 219 17.46 9.96 -8.97
C ASP A 219 18.58 9.04 -9.42
N ARG A 220 18.97 8.10 -8.57
CA ARG A 220 19.97 7.08 -8.90
C ARG A 220 19.50 6.19 -10.05
N LEU A 221 18.27 5.67 -9.99
CA LEU A 221 17.69 4.89 -11.08
C LEU A 221 17.74 5.67 -12.40
N TYR A 222 17.31 6.93 -12.40
CA TYR A 222 17.30 7.72 -13.62
C TYR A 222 18.71 8.04 -14.14
N GLN A 223 19.69 8.31 -13.26
CA GLN A 223 21.09 8.49 -13.67
C GLN A 223 21.64 7.24 -14.33
N TYR A 224 21.33 6.07 -13.76
CA TYR A 224 21.75 4.80 -14.33
C TYR A 224 21.12 4.57 -15.71
N LEU A 225 19.81 4.77 -15.86
CA LEU A 225 19.10 4.61 -17.13
C LEU A 225 19.52 5.63 -18.20
N ASP A 226 19.89 6.85 -17.79
CA ASP A 226 20.46 7.86 -18.68
C ASP A 226 21.85 7.45 -19.21
N ALA A 227 22.63 6.71 -18.40
CA ALA A 227 23.95 6.20 -18.76
C ALA A 227 23.91 4.90 -19.58
N HIS A 228 22.86 4.10 -19.40
CA HIS A 228 22.67 2.78 -20.02
C HIS A 228 21.35 2.73 -20.81
N PRO A 229 21.20 3.53 -21.89
CA PRO A 229 19.94 3.59 -22.65
C PRO A 229 19.56 2.27 -23.33
N GLU A 230 20.51 1.34 -23.48
CA GLU A 230 20.29 -0.02 -23.98
C GLU A 230 19.42 -0.88 -23.06
N GLN A 231 19.33 -0.53 -21.77
CA GLN A 231 18.45 -1.20 -20.80
C GLN A 231 16.97 -0.91 -21.08
N LEU A 232 16.69 0.15 -21.85
CA LEU A 232 15.36 0.48 -22.33
C LEU A 232 15.18 -0.10 -23.73
N ASP A 233 14.93 -1.40 -23.80
CA ASP A 233 14.98 -2.19 -25.04
C ASP A 233 13.78 -1.95 -26.00
N THR A 234 12.62 -1.54 -25.46
CA THR A 234 11.41 -1.22 -26.22
C THR A 234 11.01 0.25 -26.13
N ASP A 235 10.34 0.77 -27.17
CA ASP A 235 9.89 2.16 -27.20
C ASP A 235 8.77 2.44 -26.18
N ASP A 236 7.91 1.45 -25.92
CA ASP A 236 6.88 1.54 -24.88
C ASP A 236 7.54 1.69 -23.51
N PHE A 237 8.53 0.84 -23.21
CA PHE A 237 9.24 0.89 -21.94
C PHE A 237 10.02 2.21 -21.74
N LYS A 238 10.65 2.75 -22.80
CA LYS A 238 11.25 4.10 -22.76
C LYS A 238 10.22 5.18 -22.42
N GLN A 239 9.06 5.13 -23.08
CA GLN A 239 7.99 6.10 -22.89
C GLN A 239 7.43 6.04 -21.47
N ASP A 240 7.33 4.85 -20.92
CA ASP A 240 6.86 4.58 -19.58
C ASP A 240 7.80 5.10 -18.48
N ILE A 241 9.10 4.83 -18.59
CA ILE A 241 10.10 5.41 -17.69
C ILE A 241 10.09 6.94 -17.77
N LYS A 242 9.93 7.49 -18.98
CA LYS A 242 9.80 8.95 -19.16
C LYS A 242 8.58 9.49 -18.43
N LEU A 243 7.42 8.83 -18.52
CA LEU A 243 6.20 9.24 -17.81
C LEU A 243 6.35 9.13 -16.30
N LEU A 244 6.94 8.05 -15.81
CA LEU A 244 7.26 7.84 -14.39
C LEU A 244 8.16 8.98 -13.88
N ARG A 245 9.24 9.31 -14.62
CA ARG A 245 10.16 10.40 -14.28
C ARG A 245 9.48 11.77 -14.30
N GLN A 246 8.66 12.04 -15.30
CA GLN A 246 7.91 13.30 -15.41
C GLN A 246 6.94 13.48 -14.25
N ARG A 247 6.20 12.43 -13.88
CA ARG A 247 5.16 12.51 -12.85
C ARG A 247 5.69 12.46 -11.43
N TYR A 248 6.68 11.60 -11.18
CA TYR A 248 7.12 11.25 -9.84
C TYR A 248 8.60 11.53 -9.59
N GLY A 249 9.38 11.95 -10.59
CA GLY A 249 10.81 12.23 -10.40
C GLY A 249 11.10 13.33 -9.38
N VAL A 250 10.20 14.31 -9.22
CA VAL A 250 10.33 15.35 -8.19
C VAL A 250 9.79 14.89 -6.84
N THR A 251 8.70 14.13 -6.82
CA THR A 251 8.01 13.70 -5.58
C THR A 251 7.67 12.20 -5.63
N PRO A 252 8.67 11.30 -5.56
CA PRO A 252 8.42 9.86 -5.65
C PRO A 252 7.64 9.33 -4.45
N ILE A 253 7.67 10.03 -3.31
CA ILE A 253 6.83 9.73 -2.16
C ILE A 253 5.33 9.73 -2.48
N LYS A 254 4.88 10.51 -3.47
CA LYS A 254 3.47 10.49 -3.91
C LYS A 254 3.11 9.20 -4.64
N LEU A 255 4.05 8.62 -5.40
CA LEU A 255 3.86 7.30 -5.99
C LEU A 255 3.72 6.27 -4.87
N MET A 256 4.65 6.27 -3.92
CA MET A 256 4.61 5.35 -2.78
C MET A 256 3.32 5.47 -1.99
N GLN A 257 2.85 6.69 -1.72
CA GLN A 257 1.57 6.92 -1.07
C GLN A 257 0.38 6.40 -1.88
N ASN A 258 0.43 6.47 -3.21
CA ASN A 258 -0.62 5.95 -4.07
C ASN A 258 -0.65 4.41 -4.08
N LEU A 259 0.52 3.77 -4.10
CA LEU A 259 0.65 2.31 -4.14
C LEU A 259 0.18 1.62 -2.85
N ILE A 260 0.19 2.34 -1.72
CA ILE A 260 -0.31 1.83 -0.43
C ILE A 260 -1.77 2.18 -0.16
N ARG A 261 -2.48 2.80 -1.11
CA ARG A 261 -3.89 3.16 -0.91
C ARG A 261 -4.74 1.91 -0.71
N ARG A 262 -5.78 2.07 0.11
CA ARG A 262 -6.75 1.00 0.34
C ARG A 262 -7.48 0.70 -0.97
N ASP A 263 -7.59 -0.59 -1.22
CA ASP A 263 -8.31 -1.21 -2.33
C ASP A 263 -9.37 -2.15 -1.73
N ASP A 264 -10.62 -1.96 -2.16
CA ASP A 264 -11.77 -2.68 -1.61
C ASP A 264 -11.75 -4.19 -1.91
N VAL A 265 -11.03 -4.60 -2.95
CA VAL A 265 -10.93 -6.00 -3.40
C VAL A 265 -9.68 -6.65 -2.83
N TYR A 266 -8.53 -6.01 -3.00
CA TYR A 266 -7.21 -6.62 -2.82
C TYR A 266 -6.49 -6.24 -1.55
N SER A 267 -6.88 -5.19 -0.82
CA SER A 267 -6.16 -4.88 0.43
C SER A 267 -6.27 -6.02 1.44
N VAL A 268 -5.21 -6.29 2.17
CA VAL A 268 -5.14 -7.26 3.27
C VAL A 268 -4.35 -6.67 4.42
N ILE A 269 -4.47 -7.26 5.61
CA ILE A 269 -3.53 -6.97 6.69
C ILE A 269 -2.19 -7.61 6.28
N LEU A 270 -1.18 -6.78 6.10
CA LEU A 270 0.16 -7.17 5.65
C LEU A 270 1.07 -7.49 6.83
N HIS A 271 2.17 -8.16 6.53
CA HIS A 271 3.36 -8.09 7.38
C HIS A 271 4.00 -6.69 7.29
N GLY A 272 4.13 -6.14 6.08
CA GLY A 272 4.57 -4.78 5.80
C GLY A 272 6.09 -4.61 5.62
N ASP A 273 6.88 -5.41 6.34
CA ASP A 273 8.34 -5.52 6.19
C ASP A 273 8.75 -6.99 5.93
N TYR A 274 8.05 -7.68 5.03
CA TYR A 274 8.28 -9.11 4.81
C TYR A 274 9.60 -9.35 4.06
N ASN A 275 10.68 -9.71 4.77
CA ASN A 275 12.01 -9.89 4.19
C ASN A 275 12.83 -10.94 4.98
N ARG A 276 13.97 -11.38 4.43
CA ARG A 276 14.86 -12.40 5.04
C ARG A 276 15.28 -12.12 6.48
N ASN A 277 15.38 -10.84 6.88
CA ASN A 277 15.77 -10.45 8.24
C ASN A 277 14.64 -10.58 9.26
N ASN A 278 13.39 -10.72 8.79
CA ASN A 278 12.18 -10.78 9.62
C ASN A 278 11.52 -12.17 9.55
N VAL A 279 12.26 -13.17 9.07
CA VAL A 279 11.85 -14.57 9.08
C VAL A 279 12.95 -15.47 9.63
N LEU A 280 12.55 -16.51 10.35
CA LEU A 280 13.43 -17.58 10.82
C LEU A 280 13.02 -18.89 10.17
N PHE A 281 14.01 -19.65 9.71
CA PHE A 281 13.82 -20.95 9.09
C PHE A 281 14.24 -22.06 10.04
N GLN A 282 13.42 -23.11 10.14
CA GLN A 282 13.84 -24.39 10.67
C GLN A 282 14.32 -25.25 9.50
N LEU A 283 15.47 -25.90 9.67
CA LEU A 283 16.06 -26.74 8.63
C LEU A 283 16.03 -28.21 9.03
N ASP A 284 15.96 -29.09 8.05
CA ASP A 284 16.16 -30.51 8.24
C ASP A 284 17.65 -30.88 8.34
N THR A 285 17.93 -32.19 8.42
CA THR A 285 19.29 -32.74 8.53
C THR A 285 20.17 -32.47 7.32
N ASP A 286 19.57 -32.22 6.15
CA ASP A 286 20.27 -31.93 4.90
C ASP A 286 20.44 -30.41 4.67
N GLY A 287 19.91 -29.59 5.60
CA GLY A 287 20.00 -28.14 5.54
C GLY A 287 18.88 -27.48 4.71
N LYS A 288 17.84 -28.21 4.33
CA LYS A 288 16.70 -27.67 3.57
C LYS A 288 15.68 -27.03 4.53
N PRO A 289 15.09 -25.86 4.19
CA PRO A 289 14.07 -25.23 5.02
C PRO A 289 12.76 -26.02 5.00
N ILE A 290 12.30 -26.41 6.21
CA ILE A 290 11.08 -27.19 6.41
C ILE A 290 9.97 -26.41 7.11
N ALA A 291 10.31 -25.36 7.86
CA ALA A 291 9.34 -24.47 8.50
C ALA A 291 9.86 -23.03 8.57
N LEU A 292 8.93 -22.09 8.71
CA LEU A 292 9.22 -20.66 8.73
C LEU A 292 8.43 -19.98 9.86
N LYS A 293 9.06 -18.99 10.49
CA LYS A 293 8.43 -18.10 11.47
C LYS A 293 8.68 -16.64 11.09
N MET A 294 7.62 -15.88 10.93
CA MET A 294 7.64 -14.44 10.78
C MET A 294 7.73 -13.76 12.15
N PHE A 295 8.44 -12.64 12.20
CA PHE A 295 8.47 -11.75 13.35
C PHE A 295 8.67 -10.32 12.86
N ASP A 296 8.57 -9.33 13.75
CA ASP A 296 8.76 -7.92 13.42
C ASP A 296 7.69 -7.32 12.47
N PHE A 297 6.46 -7.22 12.96
CA PHE A 297 5.33 -6.61 12.21
C PHE A 297 5.33 -5.08 12.32
N GLN A 298 6.48 -4.40 12.41
CA GLN A 298 6.52 -2.96 12.69
C GLN A 298 5.97 -2.08 11.57
N GLU A 299 6.18 -2.50 10.32
CA GLU A 299 5.69 -1.79 9.13
C GLU A 299 4.30 -2.27 8.68
N ASN A 300 3.56 -3.00 9.51
CA ASN A 300 2.28 -3.56 9.10
C ASN A 300 1.28 -2.48 8.68
N ARG A 301 0.54 -2.80 7.62
CA ARG A 301 -0.41 -1.91 6.94
C ARG A 301 -1.62 -2.72 6.50
N TYR A 302 -2.73 -2.04 6.28
CA TYR A 302 -3.84 -2.58 5.49
C TYR A 302 -3.76 -2.04 4.06
N ALA A 303 -3.14 -2.82 3.17
CA ALA A 303 -2.84 -2.44 1.78
C ALA A 303 -2.70 -3.68 0.89
N THR A 304 -2.31 -3.51 -0.38
CA THR A 304 -2.16 -4.60 -1.36
C THR A 304 -1.14 -5.68 -0.92
N PRO A 305 -1.41 -7.00 -1.09
CA PRO A 305 -0.45 -8.08 -0.79
C PRO A 305 0.82 -8.02 -1.66
N VAL A 306 0.76 -7.26 -2.76
CA VAL A 306 1.87 -7.07 -3.70
C VAL A 306 3.05 -6.39 -3.01
N ILE A 307 2.80 -5.61 -1.94
CA ILE A 307 3.85 -4.99 -1.12
C ILE A 307 4.74 -6.06 -0.48
N ASP A 308 4.15 -7.00 0.27
CA ASP A 308 4.93 -8.06 0.92
C ASP A 308 5.64 -8.94 -0.12
N LEU A 309 4.95 -9.30 -1.20
CA LEU A 309 5.50 -10.13 -2.28
C LEU A 309 6.71 -9.49 -2.95
N THR A 310 6.52 -8.31 -3.53
CA THR A 310 7.57 -7.67 -4.32
C THR A 310 8.74 -7.26 -3.45
N PHE A 311 8.49 -6.89 -2.20
CA PHE A 311 9.55 -6.53 -1.27
C PHE A 311 10.52 -7.70 -1.01
N PHE A 312 10.06 -8.88 -0.59
CA PHE A 312 10.99 -9.99 -0.37
C PHE A 312 11.59 -10.50 -1.69
N MET A 313 10.81 -10.49 -2.78
CA MET A 313 11.25 -10.95 -4.09
C MET A 313 12.41 -10.11 -4.63
N TYR A 314 12.35 -8.78 -4.52
CA TYR A 314 13.46 -7.92 -4.94
C TYR A 314 14.60 -7.91 -3.92
N MET A 315 14.32 -8.01 -2.61
CA MET A 315 15.34 -7.92 -1.57
C MET A 315 16.12 -9.22 -1.32
N SER A 316 15.57 -10.38 -1.67
CA SER A 316 16.13 -11.69 -1.30
C SER A 316 16.48 -12.62 -2.48
N MET A 317 16.23 -12.20 -3.72
CA MET A 317 16.62 -12.95 -4.92
C MET A 317 17.78 -12.26 -5.63
N THR A 318 18.71 -13.04 -6.18
CA THR A 318 19.67 -12.56 -7.18
C THR A 318 18.95 -12.23 -8.50
N ALA A 319 19.63 -11.56 -9.43
CA ALA A 319 19.13 -11.36 -10.79
C ALA A 319 18.81 -12.70 -11.47
N GLU A 320 19.73 -13.67 -11.40
CA GLU A 320 19.53 -15.03 -11.94
C GLU A 320 18.30 -15.73 -11.35
N LEU A 321 18.09 -15.61 -10.03
CA LEU A 321 16.91 -16.20 -9.39
C LEU A 321 15.63 -15.47 -9.79
N ARG A 322 15.64 -14.14 -9.96
CA ARG A 322 14.49 -13.39 -10.48
C ARG A 322 14.11 -13.89 -11.86
N ASP A 323 15.05 -13.93 -12.80
CA ASP A 323 14.80 -14.36 -14.18
C ASP A 323 14.21 -15.77 -14.25
N ARG A 324 14.70 -16.68 -13.39
CA ARG A 324 14.28 -18.07 -13.39
C ARG A 324 13.00 -18.35 -12.60
N LEU A 325 12.77 -17.64 -11.50
CA LEU A 325 11.76 -18.03 -10.51
C LEU A 325 10.57 -17.10 -10.39
N TRP A 326 10.65 -15.85 -10.86
CA TRP A 326 9.64 -14.82 -10.64
C TRP A 326 8.22 -15.32 -10.86
N ASP A 327 7.91 -15.77 -12.08
CA ASP A 327 6.57 -16.24 -12.46
C ASP A 327 6.14 -17.46 -11.64
N SER A 328 7.04 -18.42 -11.46
CA SER A 328 6.75 -19.65 -10.72
C SER A 328 6.49 -19.38 -9.24
N LEU A 329 7.10 -18.34 -8.67
CA LEU A 329 6.96 -17.96 -7.28
C LEU A 329 5.67 -17.17 -7.04
N VAL A 330 5.31 -16.28 -7.96
CA VAL A 330 4.00 -15.60 -7.94
C VAL A 330 2.87 -16.62 -8.13
N GLN A 331 3.05 -17.60 -9.02
CA GLN A 331 2.10 -18.69 -9.20
C GLN A 331 1.98 -19.59 -7.95
N GLU A 332 3.09 -19.89 -7.27
CA GLU A 332 3.09 -20.64 -6.00
C GLU A 332 2.31 -19.88 -4.91
N TYR A 333 2.57 -18.58 -4.76
CA TYR A 333 1.81 -17.71 -3.86
C TYR A 333 0.32 -17.75 -4.19
N HIS A 334 -0.05 -17.53 -5.46
CA HIS A 334 -1.44 -17.45 -5.89
C HIS A 334 -2.18 -18.78 -5.71
N THR A 335 -1.53 -19.89 -6.06
CA THR A 335 -2.09 -21.24 -5.87
C THR A 335 -2.37 -21.48 -4.38
N THR A 336 -1.41 -21.15 -3.51
CA THR A 336 -1.56 -21.30 -2.06
C THR A 336 -2.64 -20.38 -1.50
N LEU A 337 -2.76 -19.16 -2.04
CA LEU A 337 -3.80 -18.21 -1.67
C LEU A 337 -5.20 -18.77 -1.98
N ILE A 338 -5.40 -19.27 -3.20
CA ILE A 338 -6.69 -19.86 -3.62
C ILE A 338 -7.00 -21.14 -2.85
N ASP A 339 -6.02 -22.02 -2.66
CA ASP A 339 -6.20 -23.25 -1.88
C ASP A 339 -6.57 -22.92 -0.43
N SER A 340 -5.94 -21.90 0.14
CA SER A 340 -6.26 -21.41 1.48
C SER A 340 -7.68 -20.85 1.56
N LEU A 341 -8.09 -20.05 0.57
CA LEU A 341 -9.45 -19.51 0.49
C LEU A 341 -10.49 -20.63 0.38
N VAL A 342 -10.26 -21.62 -0.47
CA VAL A 342 -11.12 -22.80 -0.63
C VAL A 342 -11.26 -23.55 0.69
N ALA A 343 -10.15 -23.80 1.38
CA ALA A 343 -10.15 -24.53 2.65
C ALA A 343 -10.85 -23.74 3.77
N ILE A 344 -10.59 -22.43 3.88
CA ILE A 344 -11.22 -21.57 4.87
C ILE A 344 -12.71 -21.47 4.61
N LEU A 345 -13.11 -21.12 3.38
CA LEU A 345 -14.50 -20.83 3.00
C LEU A 345 -15.34 -22.09 2.80
N ARG A 346 -14.71 -23.23 2.55
CA ARG A 346 -15.33 -24.53 2.21
C ARG A 346 -16.18 -24.47 0.94
N VAL A 347 -15.61 -23.85 -0.08
CA VAL A 347 -16.22 -23.67 -1.42
C VAL A 347 -15.33 -24.31 -2.48
N PRO A 348 -15.86 -24.74 -3.65
CA PRO A 348 -15.02 -25.22 -4.75
C PRO A 348 -14.15 -24.08 -5.33
N LYS A 349 -13.07 -24.43 -6.04
CA LYS A 349 -12.17 -23.45 -6.69
C LYS A 349 -12.90 -22.56 -7.70
N GLU A 350 -13.98 -23.07 -8.29
CA GLU A 350 -14.78 -22.41 -9.31
C GLU A 350 -15.81 -21.43 -8.72
N ASP A 351 -15.95 -21.36 -7.39
CA ASP A 351 -16.94 -20.52 -6.73
C ASP A 351 -16.86 -19.05 -7.18
N ALA A 352 -18.02 -18.44 -7.44
CA ALA A 352 -18.11 -17.08 -7.96
C ALA A 352 -17.52 -16.04 -7.01
N SER A 353 -17.53 -16.29 -5.69
CA SER A 353 -16.92 -15.40 -4.70
C SER A 353 -15.40 -15.29 -4.83
N LEU A 354 -14.76 -16.26 -5.47
CA LEU A 354 -13.31 -16.27 -5.74
C LEU A 354 -12.94 -15.56 -7.05
N ALA A 355 -13.93 -15.18 -7.88
CA ALA A 355 -13.68 -14.60 -9.21
C ALA A 355 -12.74 -13.38 -9.20
N PRO A 356 -12.84 -12.42 -8.25
CA PRO A 356 -11.91 -11.28 -8.21
C PRO A 356 -10.45 -11.67 -7.90
N TYR A 357 -10.23 -12.85 -7.31
CA TYR A 357 -8.93 -13.31 -6.85
C TYR A 357 -8.29 -14.32 -7.80
N ARG A 358 -8.92 -14.63 -8.93
CA ARG A 358 -8.37 -15.54 -9.94
C ARG A 358 -7.08 -14.98 -10.54
N TYR A 359 -6.29 -15.87 -11.14
CA TYR A 359 -4.90 -15.57 -11.50
C TYR A 359 -4.80 -14.37 -12.45
N GLU A 360 -5.66 -14.27 -13.47
CA GLU A 360 -5.60 -13.15 -14.41
C GLU A 360 -5.89 -11.80 -13.73
N GLN A 361 -6.93 -11.73 -12.87
CA GLN A 361 -7.29 -10.51 -12.15
C GLN A 361 -6.23 -10.12 -11.12
N PHE A 362 -5.71 -11.11 -10.39
CA PHE A 362 -4.61 -10.90 -9.45
C PHE A 362 -3.35 -10.39 -10.17
N MET A 363 -3.01 -10.94 -11.33
CA MET A 363 -1.83 -10.51 -12.08
C MET A 363 -1.97 -9.10 -12.65
N GLU A 364 -3.17 -8.71 -13.08
CA GLU A 364 -3.43 -7.31 -13.48
C GLU A 364 -3.20 -6.35 -12.31
N HIS A 365 -3.73 -6.69 -11.13
CA HIS A 365 -3.50 -5.92 -9.91
C HIS A 365 -2.03 -5.93 -9.47
N PHE A 366 -1.36 -7.07 -9.59
CA PHE A 366 0.05 -7.25 -9.24
C PHE A 366 0.94 -6.30 -10.04
N LYS A 367 0.76 -6.26 -11.38
CA LYS A 367 1.52 -5.36 -12.25
C LYS A 367 1.40 -3.91 -11.83
N GLN A 368 0.18 -3.45 -11.53
CA GLN A 368 -0.11 -2.07 -11.08
C GLN A 368 0.63 -1.66 -9.80
N HIS A 369 1.04 -2.61 -8.97
CA HIS A 369 1.66 -2.34 -7.68
C HIS A 369 3.12 -2.80 -7.57
N ALA A 370 3.62 -3.56 -8.56
CA ALA A 370 4.93 -4.20 -8.51
C ALA A 370 6.11 -3.22 -8.38
N VAL A 371 5.96 -2.00 -8.90
CA VAL A 371 6.96 -0.94 -8.81
C VAL A 371 7.28 -0.54 -7.36
N TYR A 372 6.39 -0.83 -6.40
CA TYR A 372 6.63 -0.59 -4.98
C TYR A 372 7.94 -1.26 -4.52
N GLY A 373 8.10 -2.55 -4.83
CA GLY A 373 9.30 -3.31 -4.46
C GLY A 373 10.58 -2.70 -5.04
N VAL A 374 10.54 -2.25 -6.30
CA VAL A 374 11.69 -1.61 -6.95
C VAL A 374 12.11 -0.34 -6.21
N ILE A 375 11.17 0.58 -5.93
CA ILE A 375 11.50 1.85 -5.26
C ILE A 375 12.07 1.62 -3.86
N ILE A 376 11.53 0.64 -3.12
CA ILE A 376 12.05 0.26 -1.82
C ILE A 376 13.47 -0.32 -1.93
N THR A 377 13.70 -1.25 -2.86
CA THR A 377 15.00 -1.91 -3.04
C THR A 377 16.08 -0.94 -3.48
N LEU A 378 15.76 0.05 -4.33
CA LEU A 378 16.68 1.13 -4.73
C LEU A 378 17.23 1.92 -3.54
N HIS A 379 16.53 1.91 -2.41
CA HIS A 379 17.01 2.52 -1.18
C HIS A 379 17.76 1.52 -0.28
N PHE A 380 17.14 0.39 0.08
CA PHE A 380 17.65 -0.48 1.14
C PHE A 380 18.79 -1.39 0.69
N LEU A 381 18.75 -1.87 -0.54
CA LEU A 381 19.72 -2.86 -1.00
C LEU A 381 21.14 -2.27 -1.14
N PRO A 382 21.33 -1.00 -1.56
CA PRO A 382 22.60 -0.29 -1.41
C PRO A 382 23.19 -0.34 0.00
N TRP A 383 22.37 -0.08 1.02
CA TRP A 383 22.81 -0.10 2.42
C TRP A 383 23.21 -1.50 2.88
N MET A 384 22.52 -2.53 2.38
CA MET A 384 22.77 -3.92 2.75
C MET A 384 24.01 -4.52 2.08
N MET A 385 24.36 -4.04 0.88
CA MET A 385 25.44 -4.58 0.07
C MET A 385 26.73 -3.77 0.17
N CYS A 386 26.68 -2.50 0.58
CA CYS A 386 27.87 -1.66 0.67
C CYS A 386 28.87 -2.19 1.73
N PRO A 387 30.18 -1.90 1.57
CA PRO A 387 31.20 -2.17 2.60
C PRO A 387 30.81 -1.60 3.96
N GLU A 388 31.30 -2.23 5.04
CA GLU A 388 30.98 -1.83 6.41
C GLU A 388 31.31 -0.35 6.68
N GLU A 389 32.44 0.15 6.14
CA GLU A 389 32.80 1.57 6.27
C GLU A 389 31.80 2.51 5.57
N GLU A 390 31.30 2.15 4.38
CA GLU A 390 30.28 2.93 3.66
C GLU A 390 28.94 2.89 4.41
N CYS A 391 28.55 1.73 4.94
CA CYS A 391 27.35 1.56 5.76
C CYS A 391 27.40 2.41 7.03
N GLU A 392 28.56 2.49 7.68
CA GLU A 392 28.77 3.36 8.84
C GLU A 392 28.62 4.85 8.47
N GLN A 393 29.15 5.28 7.33
CA GLN A 393 28.97 6.67 6.86
C GLN A 393 27.50 6.97 6.56
N LEU A 394 26.82 6.09 5.83
CA LEU A 394 25.38 6.21 5.53
C LEU A 394 24.57 6.32 6.83
N SER A 395 24.83 5.44 7.79
CA SER A 395 24.16 5.43 9.10
C SER A 395 24.43 6.70 9.90
N TYR A 396 25.68 7.16 9.93
CA TYR A 396 26.09 8.38 10.64
C TYR A 396 25.41 9.62 10.09
N HIS A 397 25.39 9.78 8.76
CA HIS A 397 24.78 10.94 8.12
C HIS A 397 23.26 10.90 8.18
N PHE A 398 22.63 9.74 7.99
CA PHE A 398 21.19 9.57 8.12
C PHE A 398 20.68 9.94 9.52
N ALA A 399 21.37 9.48 10.57
CA ALA A 399 20.96 9.75 11.95
C ALA A 399 21.10 11.23 12.36
N ARG A 400 21.93 12.02 11.67
CA ARG A 400 22.21 13.42 12.01
C ARG A 400 21.49 14.42 11.13
N ASP A 401 21.53 14.20 9.83
CA ASP A 401 20.94 15.07 8.83
C ASP A 401 20.68 14.29 7.53
N VAL A 402 19.43 13.91 7.34
CA VAL A 402 18.98 13.19 6.13
C VAL A 402 19.11 14.05 4.86
N HIS A 403 19.23 15.38 4.96
CA HIS A 403 19.44 16.27 3.81
C HIS A 403 20.93 16.55 3.52
N SER A 404 21.85 15.90 4.24
CA SER A 404 23.28 16.14 4.08
C SER A 404 23.77 15.76 2.68
N LYS A 405 24.74 16.53 2.17
CA LYS A 405 25.36 16.28 0.86
C LYS A 405 26.14 14.97 0.87
N GLU A 406 26.68 14.61 2.02
CA GLU A 406 27.42 13.38 2.26
C GLU A 406 26.49 12.17 2.13
N LEU A 407 25.29 12.18 2.73
CA LEU A 407 24.31 11.11 2.55
C LEU A 407 23.93 10.95 1.07
N ALA A 408 23.68 12.07 0.38
CA ALA A 408 23.38 12.06 -1.05
C ALA A 408 24.56 11.51 -1.87
N HIS A 409 25.80 11.88 -1.54
CA HIS A 409 26.99 11.39 -2.24
C HIS A 409 27.15 9.87 -2.13
N TRP A 410 27.07 9.33 -0.91
CA TRP A 410 27.19 7.89 -0.65
C TRP A 410 26.04 7.09 -1.28
N THR A 411 24.82 7.63 -1.25
CA THR A 411 23.66 6.96 -1.87
C THR A 411 23.72 6.95 -3.40
N LEU A 412 24.22 8.04 -4.01
CA LEU A 412 24.24 8.17 -5.47
C LEU A 412 25.47 7.54 -6.15
N ASN A 413 26.58 7.34 -5.45
CA ASN A 413 27.86 6.94 -6.06
C ASN A 413 28.50 5.69 -5.43
N GLY A 414 27.74 4.88 -4.70
CA GLY A 414 28.24 3.67 -4.04
C GLY A 414 28.85 2.66 -5.02
N SER A 415 29.95 2.04 -4.62
CA SER A 415 30.85 1.28 -5.51
C SER A 415 30.29 -0.02 -6.08
N GLN A 416 29.21 -0.57 -5.50
CA GLN A 416 28.55 -1.83 -5.91
C GLN A 416 27.10 -1.62 -6.39
N LEU A 417 26.69 -0.37 -6.66
CA LEU A 417 25.28 -0.03 -6.90
C LEU A 417 24.80 -0.24 -8.34
N ASP A 418 25.69 -0.16 -9.34
CA ASP A 418 25.28 -0.27 -10.74
C ASP A 418 24.92 -1.73 -11.09
N ASP A 419 25.74 -2.70 -10.66
CA ASP A 419 25.47 -4.14 -10.78
C ASP A 419 24.12 -4.55 -10.13
N LEU A 420 23.72 -3.82 -9.09
CA LEU A 420 22.48 -4.01 -8.37
C LEU A 420 21.27 -3.55 -9.16
N ILE A 421 21.38 -2.36 -9.76
CA ILE A 421 20.34 -1.76 -10.59
C ILE A 421 20.17 -2.59 -11.85
N ASP A 422 21.26 -3.03 -12.49
CA ASP A 422 21.27 -4.01 -13.58
C ASP A 422 20.41 -5.24 -13.25
N GLY A 423 20.60 -5.82 -12.06
CA GLY A 423 19.82 -6.98 -11.64
C GLY A 423 18.35 -6.70 -11.34
N ILE A 424 17.98 -5.47 -10.97
CA ILE A 424 16.61 -5.05 -10.61
C ILE A 424 15.80 -4.65 -11.86
N ILE A 425 16.47 -4.38 -12.99
CA ILE A 425 15.88 -4.02 -14.28
C ILE A 425 15.58 -5.26 -15.16
N PRO A 426 14.77 -6.24 -14.73
CA PRO A 426 13.84 -6.88 -15.66
C PRO A 426 12.52 -6.10 -15.54
N LEU A 427 12.52 -4.88 -16.07
CA LEU A 427 11.40 -3.94 -16.00
C LEU A 427 10.23 -4.32 -16.92
N ASP A 428 10.33 -5.42 -17.67
CA ASP A 428 9.31 -5.98 -18.58
C ASP A 428 7.94 -6.15 -17.92
N PHE A 429 7.89 -6.38 -16.61
CA PHE A 429 6.64 -6.56 -15.85
C PHE A 429 6.04 -5.28 -15.26
N ILE A 430 6.86 -4.24 -15.10
CA ILE A 430 6.47 -3.02 -14.37
C ILE A 430 5.74 -2.05 -15.29
N VAL A 431 5.91 -2.20 -16.60
CA VAL A 431 5.23 -1.36 -17.57
C VAL A 431 4.62 -2.07 -18.75
N GLY A 432 3.59 -2.85 -18.47
CA GLY A 432 2.61 -3.22 -19.49
C GLY A 432 1.49 -2.19 -19.50
N ASP A 433 1.39 -1.39 -20.56
CA ASP A 433 0.28 -0.63 -21.19
C ASP A 433 -0.80 0.09 -20.32
N LYS A 434 -0.85 -0.12 -19.01
CA LYS A 434 -1.91 0.29 -18.08
C LYS A 434 -1.42 0.67 -16.68
N THR A 435 -0.20 0.27 -16.29
CA THR A 435 0.37 0.53 -14.95
C THR A 435 0.50 2.01 -14.59
N PHE A 436 0.67 2.89 -15.58
CA PHE A 436 0.69 4.35 -15.36
C PHE A 436 -0.59 5.07 -15.77
N ALA A 437 -1.57 4.34 -16.33
CA ALA A 437 -2.89 4.87 -16.63
C ALA A 437 -3.76 4.97 -15.37
N SER A 438 -3.22 5.44 -14.25
CA SER A 438 -4.10 6.11 -13.29
C SER A 438 -4.53 7.42 -13.93
N TYR A 439 -5.84 7.57 -14.08
CA TYR A 439 -6.58 8.67 -14.72
C TYR A 439 -5.94 10.06 -14.68
N ASP A 440 -5.27 10.43 -13.59
CA ASP A 440 -4.43 11.64 -13.48
C ASP A 440 -3.47 11.89 -14.66
N VAL A 441 -2.86 10.86 -15.27
CA VAL A 441 -1.87 10.99 -16.37
C VAL A 441 -2.52 11.37 -17.69
N LEU A 442 -3.64 10.74 -18.07
CA LEU A 442 -4.35 11.10 -19.30
C LEU A 442 -4.91 12.52 -19.25
N TYR A 443 -5.35 12.98 -18.08
CA TYR A 443 -5.86 14.33 -17.88
C TYR A 443 -4.76 15.40 -17.78
N THR A 444 -3.61 15.09 -17.15
CA THR A 444 -2.49 16.04 -17.06
C THR A 444 -1.72 16.15 -18.38
N LEU A 445 -1.52 15.04 -19.10
CA LEU A 445 -0.93 15.07 -20.45
C LEU A 445 -1.88 15.64 -21.51
N GLY A 446 -3.20 15.42 -21.39
CA GLY A 446 -4.18 16.13 -22.22
C GLY A 446 -4.00 17.64 -22.06
N ALA A 447 -3.87 18.10 -20.81
CA ALA A 447 -3.64 19.51 -20.51
C ALA A 447 -2.34 20.06 -21.03
N GLU A 448 -1.22 19.40 -20.75
CA GLU A 448 0.08 19.87 -21.22
C GLU A 448 0.20 19.80 -22.73
N ARG A 449 -0.38 18.78 -23.39
CA ARG A 449 -0.42 18.70 -24.86
C ARG A 449 -1.32 19.76 -25.47
N LEU A 450 -2.45 20.09 -24.86
CA LEU A 450 -3.26 21.21 -25.31
C LEU A 450 -2.54 22.54 -25.09
N TYR A 451 -1.88 22.76 -23.96
CA TYR A 451 -1.11 23.98 -23.73
C TYR A 451 0.05 24.12 -24.72
N GLN A 452 0.76 23.03 -25.04
CA GLN A 452 1.82 23.03 -26.04
C GLN A 452 1.28 23.21 -27.47
N TYR A 453 0.12 22.62 -27.78
CA TYR A 453 -0.56 22.81 -29.08
C TYR A 453 -1.05 24.24 -29.26
N LEU A 454 -1.65 24.85 -28.23
CA LEU A 454 -2.14 26.23 -28.24
C LEU A 454 -1.01 27.27 -28.23
N ASP A 455 0.13 26.98 -27.60
CA ASP A 455 1.35 27.81 -27.70
C ASP A 455 1.97 27.74 -29.11
N ALA A 456 1.80 26.60 -29.80
CA ALA A 456 2.28 26.41 -31.17
C ALA A 456 1.32 26.93 -32.26
N HIS A 457 0.03 27.12 -31.95
CA HIS A 457 -1.01 27.56 -32.90
C HIS A 457 -1.83 28.76 -32.35
N PRO A 458 -1.20 29.93 -32.13
CA PRO A 458 -1.83 31.08 -31.47
C PRO A 458 -3.00 31.69 -32.26
N GLU A 459 -3.13 31.38 -33.55
CA GLU A 459 -4.23 31.73 -34.43
C GLU A 459 -5.55 31.01 -34.12
N GLU A 460 -5.51 29.83 -33.49
CA GLU A 460 -6.71 29.09 -33.06
C GLU A 460 -7.37 29.74 -31.82
N LEU A 461 -6.68 30.67 -31.13
CA LEU A 461 -7.15 31.36 -29.92
C LEU A 461 -8.14 32.52 -30.19
N ASN A 462 -8.76 32.61 -31.37
CA ASN A 462 -9.36 33.85 -31.86
C ASN A 462 -10.80 34.13 -31.40
N THR A 463 -11.12 33.86 -30.13
CA THR A 463 -12.25 34.50 -29.46
C THR A 463 -11.80 35.12 -28.13
N GLU A 464 -12.03 36.43 -27.98
CA GLU A 464 -11.68 37.22 -26.77
C GLU A 464 -12.26 36.62 -25.47
N ARG A 465 -13.35 35.85 -25.58
CA ARG A 465 -13.97 35.12 -24.48
C ARG A 465 -13.10 33.95 -24.00
N PHE A 466 -12.54 33.17 -24.92
CA PHE A 466 -11.71 32.01 -24.63
C PHE A 466 -10.36 32.40 -24.01
N LYS A 467 -9.72 33.46 -24.52
CA LYS A 467 -8.49 34.04 -23.94
C LYS A 467 -8.70 34.50 -22.50
N LYS A 468 -9.85 35.12 -22.21
CA LYS A 468 -10.21 35.59 -20.87
C LYS A 468 -10.48 34.43 -19.91
N ASP A 469 -11.15 33.38 -20.38
CA ASP A 469 -11.47 32.21 -19.55
C ASP A 469 -10.23 31.37 -19.22
N ILE A 470 -9.32 31.15 -20.19
CA ILE A 470 -8.02 30.47 -19.97
C ILE A 470 -7.08 31.29 -19.08
N THR A 471 -7.01 32.61 -19.28
CA THR A 471 -6.17 33.49 -18.42
C THR A 471 -6.69 33.50 -16.99
N ASN A 472 -8.01 33.54 -16.80
CA ASN A 472 -8.64 33.43 -15.48
C ASN A 472 -8.40 32.05 -14.85
N LEU A 473 -8.44 30.96 -15.63
CA LEU A 473 -8.11 29.61 -15.13
C LEU A 473 -6.66 29.53 -14.66
N ARG A 474 -5.71 30.08 -15.45
CA ARG A 474 -4.27 30.13 -15.12
C ARG A 474 -3.99 30.98 -13.88
N GLN A 475 -4.66 32.12 -13.74
CA GLN A 475 -4.52 33.00 -12.56
C GLN A 475 -5.18 32.44 -11.30
N ARG A 476 -6.28 31.69 -11.44
CA ARG A 476 -7.11 31.26 -10.31
C ARG A 476 -6.74 29.87 -9.79
N TYR A 477 -6.11 29.00 -10.59
CA TYR A 477 -5.95 27.57 -10.23
C TYR A 477 -4.53 26.98 -10.26
N GLY A 478 -3.55 27.51 -11.00
CA GLY A 478 -2.16 27.02 -10.95
C GLY A 478 -1.99 25.47 -10.85
N VAL A 479 -1.00 25.00 -10.09
CA VAL A 479 -0.65 23.56 -9.87
C VAL A 479 -1.68 22.80 -8.98
N GLN A 480 -2.89 23.33 -8.75
CA GLN A 480 -3.88 22.75 -7.83
C GLN A 480 -5.02 21.98 -8.52
N THR A 481 -4.73 21.27 -9.61
CA THR A 481 -5.66 20.37 -10.31
C THR A 481 -6.30 19.32 -9.37
N ILE A 482 -5.56 18.89 -8.33
CA ILE A 482 -6.01 17.93 -7.32
C ILE A 482 -7.21 18.43 -6.51
N ARG A 483 -7.28 19.75 -6.22
CA ARG A 483 -8.37 20.33 -5.41
C ARG A 483 -9.67 20.40 -6.20
N LEU A 484 -9.58 20.63 -7.51
CA LEU A 484 -10.71 20.55 -8.44
C LEU A 484 -11.24 19.10 -8.54
N MET A 485 -10.34 18.11 -8.65
CA MET A 485 -10.73 16.70 -8.66
C MET A 485 -11.38 16.26 -7.33
N GLN A 486 -10.88 16.73 -6.19
CA GLN A 486 -11.50 16.51 -4.88
C GLN A 486 -12.88 17.18 -4.76
N GLU A 487 -13.09 18.36 -5.37
CA GLU A 487 -14.40 19.01 -5.45
C GLU A 487 -15.37 18.27 -6.39
N LEU A 488 -14.89 17.69 -7.48
CA LEU A 488 -15.68 16.92 -8.46
C LEU A 488 -16.10 15.53 -7.96
N ILE A 489 -15.32 14.95 -7.04
CA ILE A 489 -15.54 13.62 -6.41
C ILE A 489 -16.24 13.76 -5.04
N ARG A 490 -16.60 14.98 -4.64
CA ARG A 490 -17.21 15.25 -3.33
C ARG A 490 -18.60 14.59 -3.26
N ARG A 491 -18.72 13.56 -2.40
CA ARG A 491 -19.92 12.72 -2.26
C ARG A 491 -21.13 13.40 -1.60
N ASP A 492 -20.98 14.64 -1.14
CA ASP A 492 -22.00 15.39 -0.40
C ASP A 492 -22.60 16.58 -1.20
N ASP A 493 -22.43 16.63 -2.52
CA ASP A 493 -23.08 17.64 -3.37
C ASP A 493 -24.54 17.23 -3.66
N VAL A 494 -25.46 18.20 -3.62
CA VAL A 494 -26.89 17.99 -3.97
C VAL A 494 -27.08 17.48 -5.39
N PHE A 495 -26.13 17.71 -6.29
CA PHE A 495 -26.14 17.19 -7.66
C PHE A 495 -25.39 15.85 -7.80
N SER A 496 -24.93 15.21 -6.72
CA SER A 496 -24.21 13.94 -6.83
C SER A 496 -25.12 12.84 -7.36
N VAL A 497 -24.73 12.21 -8.47
CA VAL A 497 -25.44 11.09 -9.08
C VAL A 497 -24.47 9.95 -9.37
N ILE A 498 -25.00 8.76 -9.63
CA ILE A 498 -24.21 7.69 -10.22
C ILE A 498 -24.00 8.05 -11.69
N VAL A 499 -22.78 8.44 -12.05
CA VAL A 499 -22.37 8.71 -13.42
C VAL A 499 -21.82 7.45 -14.06
N HIS A 500 -21.91 7.34 -15.38
CA HIS A 500 -21.22 6.34 -16.18
C HIS A 500 -19.70 6.55 -16.15
N GLY A 501 -19.24 7.81 -16.11
CA GLY A 501 -17.84 8.20 -15.97
C GLY A 501 -17.02 8.16 -17.26
N ASP A 502 -17.54 7.52 -18.31
CA ASP A 502 -16.98 7.49 -19.67
C ASP A 502 -18.12 7.42 -20.72
N TYR A 503 -19.11 8.31 -20.58
CA TYR A 503 -20.26 8.34 -21.48
C TYR A 503 -19.88 8.94 -22.86
N ASN A 504 -19.47 8.08 -23.79
CA ASN A 504 -19.09 8.46 -25.15
C ASN A 504 -19.68 7.52 -26.22
N ARG A 505 -19.56 7.89 -27.51
CA ARG A 505 -20.16 7.16 -28.64
C ARG A 505 -19.74 5.70 -28.78
N ASN A 506 -18.57 5.31 -28.25
CA ASN A 506 -18.09 3.94 -28.30
C ASN A 506 -18.76 3.05 -27.23
N ASN A 507 -19.38 3.66 -26.21
CA ASN A 507 -20.02 2.99 -25.06
C ASN A 507 -21.56 3.04 -25.14
N VAL A 508 -22.11 3.44 -26.29
CA VAL A 508 -23.55 3.52 -26.54
C VAL A 508 -23.90 2.81 -27.85
N LEU A 509 -24.81 1.83 -27.77
CA LEU A 509 -25.39 1.17 -28.93
C LEU A 509 -26.75 1.79 -29.26
N PHE A 510 -26.96 2.14 -30.52
CA PHE A 510 -28.25 2.61 -31.02
C PHE A 510 -28.97 1.50 -31.78
N GLN A 511 -30.27 1.35 -31.51
CA GLN A 511 -31.18 0.63 -32.39
C GLN A 511 -31.74 1.63 -33.40
N LEU A 512 -31.62 1.30 -34.69
CA LEU A 512 -32.08 2.15 -35.79
C LEU A 512 -33.36 1.57 -36.41
N ASP A 513 -34.22 2.45 -36.91
CA ASP A 513 -35.36 2.06 -37.77
C ASP A 513 -34.94 1.82 -39.23
N ALA A 514 -35.91 1.50 -40.08
CA ALA A 514 -35.69 1.20 -41.50
C ALA A 514 -35.12 2.38 -42.32
N ILE A 515 -35.09 3.60 -41.77
CA ILE A 515 -34.53 4.80 -42.42
C ILE A 515 -33.31 5.34 -41.66
N ASN A 516 -32.64 4.50 -40.85
CA ASN A 516 -31.46 4.84 -40.06
C ASN A 516 -31.69 5.92 -38.98
N LYS A 517 -32.93 6.10 -38.50
CA LYS A 517 -33.20 6.99 -37.37
C LYS A 517 -33.08 6.21 -36.05
N PRO A 518 -32.39 6.74 -35.02
CA PRO A 518 -32.31 6.09 -33.72
C PRO A 518 -33.69 6.02 -33.04
N ILE A 519 -34.08 4.81 -32.61
CA ILE A 519 -35.34 4.52 -31.92
C ILE A 519 -35.16 3.99 -30.49
N ALA A 520 -33.97 3.49 -30.16
CA ALA A 520 -33.60 3.12 -28.80
C ALA A 520 -32.08 3.19 -28.61
N GLN A 521 -31.63 3.25 -27.36
CA GLN A 521 -30.22 3.18 -27.00
C GLN A 521 -29.97 2.20 -25.85
N LYS A 522 -28.77 1.63 -25.81
CA LYS A 522 -28.24 0.88 -24.66
C LYS A 522 -26.83 1.35 -24.34
N MET A 523 -26.58 1.60 -23.06
CA MET A 523 -25.25 1.91 -22.54
C MET A 523 -24.55 0.61 -22.13
N PHE A 524 -23.23 0.57 -22.30
CA PHE A 524 -22.39 -0.56 -21.90
C PHE A 524 -21.00 -0.06 -21.50
N ASP A 525 -20.20 -0.92 -20.89
CA ASP A 525 -18.87 -0.57 -20.36
C ASP A 525 -18.88 0.41 -19.16
N PHE A 526 -19.47 -0.04 -18.06
CA PHE A 526 -19.66 0.72 -16.81
C PHE A 526 -18.43 0.73 -15.89
N GLN A 527 -17.24 0.42 -16.40
CA GLN A 527 -16.01 0.31 -15.60
C GLN A 527 -15.64 1.61 -14.84
N GLU A 528 -16.10 2.76 -15.35
CA GLU A 528 -15.87 4.08 -14.77
C GLU A 528 -16.99 4.61 -13.86
N THR A 529 -17.97 3.76 -13.54
CA THR A 529 -19.14 4.16 -12.77
C THR A 529 -18.77 4.60 -11.35
N ARG A 530 -19.21 5.81 -10.98
CA ARG A 530 -18.93 6.39 -9.65
C ARG A 530 -20.00 7.40 -9.25
N CYS A 531 -20.05 7.72 -7.96
CA CYS A 531 -20.86 8.84 -7.48
C CYS A 531 -20.11 10.15 -7.72
N ALA A 532 -20.63 11.02 -8.58
CA ALA A 532 -20.02 12.30 -8.94
C ALA A 532 -21.05 13.26 -9.55
N THR A 533 -20.62 14.44 -9.98
CA THR A 533 -21.49 15.42 -10.68
C THR A 533 -21.93 14.92 -12.06
N PRO A 534 -23.22 15.11 -12.45
CA PRO A 534 -23.73 14.79 -13.80
C PRO A 534 -23.03 15.58 -14.90
N ALA A 535 -22.31 16.65 -14.56
CA ALA A 535 -21.52 17.42 -15.50
C ALA A 535 -20.45 16.57 -16.19
N ILE A 536 -19.99 15.47 -15.57
CA ILE A 536 -18.98 14.58 -16.16
C ILE A 536 -19.52 13.90 -17.43
N ASP A 537 -20.65 13.21 -17.33
CA ASP A 537 -21.22 12.48 -18.47
C ASP A 537 -21.78 13.44 -19.52
N LEU A 538 -22.43 14.54 -19.09
CA LEU A 538 -22.95 15.53 -20.01
C LEU A 538 -21.84 16.25 -20.79
N ALA A 539 -20.72 16.58 -20.15
CA ALA A 539 -19.57 17.14 -20.85
C ALA A 539 -18.94 16.12 -21.80
N CYS A 540 -18.80 14.85 -21.39
CA CYS A 540 -18.30 13.79 -22.28
C CYS A 540 -19.18 13.67 -23.53
N PHE A 541 -20.50 13.68 -23.37
CA PHE A 541 -21.43 13.69 -24.50
C PHE A 541 -21.21 14.90 -25.42
N LEU A 542 -21.24 16.13 -24.88
CA LEU A 542 -21.22 17.35 -25.67
C LEU A 542 -19.86 17.61 -26.37
N TYR A 543 -18.76 17.17 -25.78
CA TYR A 543 -17.41 17.41 -26.33
C TYR A 543 -16.87 16.24 -27.15
N ILE A 544 -17.18 14.99 -26.80
CA ILE A 544 -16.62 13.80 -27.47
C ILE A 544 -17.55 13.28 -28.56
N CYS A 545 -18.87 13.37 -28.35
CA CYS A 545 -19.84 12.77 -29.29
C CYS A 545 -20.28 13.74 -30.39
N MET A 546 -19.96 15.04 -30.27
CA MET A 546 -20.39 16.08 -31.21
C MET A 546 -19.22 16.71 -31.96
N SER A 547 -19.42 16.97 -33.25
CA SER A 547 -18.53 17.87 -34.00
C SER A 547 -18.63 19.30 -33.46
N GLU A 548 -17.58 20.08 -33.67
CA GLU A 548 -17.54 21.50 -33.28
C GLU A 548 -18.72 22.30 -33.87
N GLU A 549 -18.97 22.15 -35.17
CA GLU A 549 -20.10 22.80 -35.85
C GLU A 549 -21.47 22.45 -35.22
N LEU A 550 -21.67 21.18 -34.85
CA LEU A 550 -22.90 20.74 -34.19
C LEU A 550 -22.99 21.28 -32.77
N ARG A 551 -21.87 21.33 -32.06
CA ARG A 551 -21.75 21.84 -30.70
C ARG A 551 -22.11 23.32 -30.66
N GLU A 552 -21.53 24.14 -31.52
CA GLU A 552 -21.85 25.57 -31.60
C GLU A 552 -23.33 25.83 -31.90
N ARG A 553 -23.93 25.01 -32.77
CA ARG A 553 -25.33 25.18 -33.17
C ARG A 553 -26.33 24.69 -32.13
N CYS A 554 -26.00 23.63 -31.38
CA CYS A 554 -26.97 22.86 -30.59
C CYS A 554 -26.66 22.79 -29.10
N TRP A 555 -25.59 23.44 -28.61
CA TRP A 555 -25.17 23.39 -27.20
C TRP A 555 -26.29 23.69 -26.22
N ASP A 556 -26.89 24.89 -26.33
CA ASP A 556 -27.90 25.34 -25.38
C ASP A 556 -29.13 24.43 -25.41
N ALA A 557 -29.57 24.02 -26.61
CA ALA A 557 -30.72 23.14 -26.79
C ALA A 557 -30.50 21.75 -26.16
N LEU A 558 -29.32 21.17 -26.29
CA LEU A 558 -29.02 19.83 -25.73
C LEU A 558 -28.85 19.86 -24.22
N VAL A 559 -28.24 20.92 -23.68
CA VAL A 559 -28.11 21.10 -22.23
C VAL A 559 -29.49 21.33 -21.59
N GLU A 560 -30.36 22.10 -22.26
CA GLU A 560 -31.75 22.31 -21.84
C GLU A 560 -32.58 21.02 -21.91
N GLU A 561 -32.41 20.22 -22.97
CA GLU A 561 -33.08 18.92 -23.12
C GLU A 561 -32.65 17.93 -22.02
N TYR A 562 -31.34 17.85 -21.74
CA TYR A 562 -30.81 17.04 -20.65
C TYR A 562 -31.39 17.47 -19.30
N HIS A 563 -31.34 18.77 -19.01
CA HIS A 563 -31.86 19.32 -17.76
C HIS A 563 -33.35 19.05 -17.61
N THR A 564 -34.14 19.30 -18.67
CA THR A 564 -35.58 19.08 -18.67
C THR A 564 -35.91 17.61 -18.39
N THR A 565 -35.19 16.69 -19.04
CA THR A 565 -35.37 15.25 -18.84
C THR A 565 -34.99 14.83 -17.42
N LEU A 566 -33.87 15.33 -16.89
CA LEU A 566 -33.44 15.09 -15.52
C LEU A 566 -34.48 15.60 -14.52
N PHE A 567 -34.93 16.84 -14.69
CA PHE A 567 -35.89 17.50 -13.82
C PHE A 567 -37.24 16.79 -13.81
N ASP A 568 -37.76 16.43 -14.98
CA ASP A 568 -39.03 15.72 -15.10
C ASP A 568 -38.95 14.30 -14.53
N SER A 569 -37.79 13.64 -14.66
CA SER A 569 -37.54 12.33 -14.03
C SER A 569 -37.55 12.45 -12.50
N LEU A 570 -36.95 13.50 -11.94
CA LEU A 570 -36.96 13.74 -10.49
C LEU A 570 -38.39 13.97 -9.97
N VAL A 571 -39.21 14.75 -10.69
CA VAL A 571 -40.63 14.98 -10.35
C VAL A 571 -41.39 13.66 -10.24
N VAL A 572 -41.19 12.76 -11.20
CA VAL A 572 -41.83 11.43 -11.22
C VAL A 572 -41.31 10.53 -10.10
N LEU A 573 -39.99 10.43 -9.92
CA LEU A 573 -39.36 9.53 -8.95
C LEU A 573 -39.65 9.96 -7.51
N LEU A 574 -39.65 11.27 -7.24
CA LEU A 574 -39.94 11.84 -5.93
C LEU A 574 -41.45 11.98 -5.66
N LYS A 575 -42.30 11.67 -6.66
CA LYS A 575 -43.76 11.77 -6.58
C LYS A 575 -44.24 13.15 -6.13
N THR A 576 -43.66 14.19 -6.72
CA THR A 576 -43.97 15.59 -6.39
C THR A 576 -44.47 16.39 -7.61
N SER A 577 -44.72 17.69 -7.45
CA SER A 577 -45.07 18.63 -8.53
C SER A 577 -43.85 19.42 -8.99
N LYS A 578 -43.94 20.00 -10.20
CA LYS A 578 -42.86 20.86 -10.74
C LYS A 578 -42.60 22.10 -9.86
N ASP A 579 -43.54 22.52 -9.03
CA ASP A 579 -43.43 23.72 -8.20
C ASP A 579 -42.97 23.43 -6.76
N ASP A 580 -42.60 22.18 -6.45
CA ASP A 580 -42.15 21.80 -5.10
C ASP A 580 -40.79 22.46 -4.75
N PRO A 581 -40.68 23.14 -3.59
CA PRO A 581 -39.42 23.72 -3.10
C PRO A 581 -38.26 22.72 -2.96
N LEU A 582 -38.55 21.42 -2.80
CA LEU A 582 -37.53 20.35 -2.79
C LEU A 582 -36.69 20.32 -4.08
N LEU A 583 -37.24 20.86 -5.18
CA LEU A 583 -36.59 20.89 -6.49
C LEU A 583 -35.85 22.20 -6.77
N ASP A 584 -35.84 23.17 -5.84
CA ASP A 584 -35.24 24.49 -6.05
C ASP A 584 -33.73 24.43 -6.36
N SER A 585 -33.02 23.49 -5.72
CA SER A 585 -31.61 23.25 -6.01
C SER A 585 -31.37 22.70 -7.42
N TYR A 586 -32.36 22.08 -8.07
CA TYR A 586 -32.24 21.45 -9.38
C TYR A 586 -32.80 22.30 -10.52
N ARG A 587 -33.24 23.54 -10.26
CA ARG A 587 -33.72 24.46 -11.31
C ARG A 587 -32.62 24.73 -12.33
N PHE A 588 -33.02 25.04 -13.57
CA PHE A 588 -32.09 25.21 -14.69
C PHE A 588 -30.96 26.20 -14.37
N LYS A 589 -31.25 27.30 -13.69
CA LYS A 589 -30.24 28.27 -13.26
C LYS A 589 -29.18 27.65 -12.34
N SER A 590 -29.61 26.97 -11.27
CA SER A 590 -28.74 26.30 -10.29
C SER A 590 -27.93 25.18 -10.94
N PHE A 591 -28.59 24.38 -11.80
CA PHE A 591 -27.94 23.35 -12.60
C PHE A 591 -26.88 23.95 -13.54
N MET A 592 -27.17 25.07 -14.21
CA MET A 592 -26.22 25.71 -15.12
C MET A 592 -25.04 26.35 -14.40
N GLU A 593 -25.25 26.90 -13.19
CA GLU A 593 -24.16 27.38 -12.34
C GLU A 593 -23.25 26.23 -11.91
N HIS A 594 -23.84 25.09 -11.52
CA HIS A 594 -23.13 23.86 -11.20
C HIS A 594 -22.38 23.30 -12.42
N PHE A 595 -23.08 23.10 -13.53
CA PHE A 595 -22.52 22.60 -14.77
C PHE A 595 -21.36 23.49 -15.25
N LYS A 596 -21.49 24.81 -15.25
CA LYS A 596 -20.38 25.71 -15.64
C LYS A 596 -19.19 25.60 -14.68
N ARG A 597 -19.42 25.41 -13.39
CA ARG A 597 -18.35 25.23 -12.40
C ARG A 597 -17.59 23.91 -12.61
N HIS A 598 -18.27 22.87 -13.08
CA HIS A 598 -17.74 21.50 -13.09
C HIS A 598 -17.46 20.92 -14.50
N ALA A 599 -18.03 21.49 -15.57
CA ALA A 599 -17.88 21.04 -16.96
C ALA A 599 -16.66 21.64 -17.67
N LEU A 600 -15.95 22.60 -17.06
CA LEU A 600 -14.69 23.18 -17.56
C LEU A 600 -13.51 22.18 -17.63
N TYR A 601 -13.76 20.93 -17.30
CA TYR A 601 -12.78 19.84 -17.21
C TYR A 601 -12.32 19.27 -18.56
N ARG A 602 -12.82 19.74 -19.72
CA ARG A 602 -12.37 19.27 -21.06
C ARG A 602 -12.29 20.33 -22.17
N VAL A 603 -12.06 21.59 -21.82
CA VAL A 603 -11.41 22.54 -22.76
C VAL A 603 -9.88 22.38 -22.67
N ILE A 604 -9.45 21.17 -22.31
CA ILE A 604 -8.12 20.72 -21.97
C ILE A 604 -7.89 19.44 -22.75
#